data_AF-A0A194S943-F1
#
_entry.id   AF-A0A194S943-F1
#
_cell.length_a   1.000
_cell.length_b   1.000
_cell.length_c   1.000
_cell.angle_alpha   90.00
_cell.angle_beta   90.00
_cell.angle_gamma   90.00
#
_symmetry.space_group_name_H-M   'P 1'
#
loop_
_entity.id
_entity.type
_entity.pdbx_description
1 polymer ?
#
loop_
_entity_poly.entity_id
_entity_poly.type
_entity_poly.pdbx_seq_one_letter_code
_entity_poly.pdbx_strand_id
1 'polypeptide(L)'
;MPDHPEATAQSITDAIDLEDIDRDIYRSRELWKPAQGRGVFGGQIIAQAAWAAVQSVRRDEPNTEKGLHSLHCYFLNFGNADIPVLYSVQRLRDGRSYSTRSVLATQQGVPIFTLTCSFCLPEPKQPVRALPLPHWPLRWHRTEEDKAQRQDLGDSIPEPEDCDATEEVMLRALAAGKNLPKKLQDFVERQAEERRQSSIELRNTDRREAGFLFSFERSASQQQLYWFRSRAPVRSDPDFQKCVLAYASDLNFIGTAARATGLGSSTKPRLGMLASLDHSMYFYDCSVDAHDWLLYYMNSPVTSNGRGLVNGRIYKRDGTLAVVCTQEGVVRAAL
;
A
#
# COMPACT_ATOMS: atom_id res chain seq x y z
N MET A 1 -24.68 -22.46 -0.22
CA MET A 1 -23.42 -21.72 -0.04
C MET A 1 -22.48 -22.69 0.63
N PRO A 2 -21.43 -23.22 -0.02
CA PRO A 2 -20.44 -23.97 0.72
C PRO A 2 -19.55 -22.96 1.44
N ASP A 3 -19.59 -23.00 2.77
CA ASP A 3 -18.62 -22.33 3.65
C ASP A 3 -17.22 -22.77 3.23
N HIS A 4 -16.48 -21.87 2.59
CA HIS A 4 -15.04 -22.04 2.47
C HIS A 4 -14.46 -21.89 3.89
N PRO A 5 -13.63 -22.82 4.36
CA PRO A 5 -12.97 -22.66 5.65
C PRO A 5 -12.23 -21.32 5.63
N GLU A 6 -12.50 -20.46 6.62
CA GLU A 6 -11.78 -19.21 6.83
C GLU A 6 -10.29 -19.56 6.91
N ALA A 7 -9.58 -19.38 5.79
CA ALA A 7 -8.13 -19.38 5.79
C ALA A 7 -7.75 -18.32 6.83
N THR A 8 -7.02 -18.72 7.87
CA THR A 8 -6.58 -17.82 8.94
C THR A 8 -5.65 -16.78 8.36
N ALA A 9 -6.24 -15.69 7.86
CA ALA A 9 -5.52 -14.58 7.27
C ALA A 9 -4.50 -14.08 8.29
N GLN A 10 -3.33 -13.66 7.80
CA GLN A 10 -2.31 -13.11 8.67
C GLN A 10 -2.87 -11.90 9.43
N SER A 11 -2.58 -11.82 10.71
CA SER A 11 -2.95 -10.70 11.55
C SER A 11 -2.11 -9.48 11.16
N ILE A 12 -2.77 -8.40 10.73
CA ILE A 12 -2.06 -7.13 10.46
C ILE A 12 -1.40 -6.57 11.72
N THR A 13 -1.97 -6.87 12.89
CA THR A 13 -1.41 -6.45 14.18
C THR A 13 -0.04 -7.08 14.39
N ASP A 14 0.07 -8.40 14.18
CA ASP A 14 1.33 -9.12 14.37
C ASP A 14 2.39 -8.71 13.33
N ALA A 15 1.95 -8.35 12.12
CA ALA A 15 2.83 -7.83 11.07
C ALA A 15 3.44 -6.46 11.42
N ILE A 16 2.79 -5.64 12.25
CA ILE A 16 3.24 -4.28 12.60
C ILE A 16 3.88 -4.24 13.99
N ASP A 17 3.46 -5.11 14.90
CA ASP A 17 3.94 -5.11 16.27
C ASP A 17 5.45 -5.39 16.37
N LEU A 18 6.05 -4.78 17.39
CA LEU A 18 7.49 -4.81 17.62
C LEU A 18 7.78 -5.37 19.02
N GLU A 19 8.94 -6.00 19.14
CA GLU A 19 9.58 -6.27 20.41
C GLU A 19 10.32 -5.00 20.87
N ASP A 20 10.05 -4.56 22.10
CA ASP A 20 10.74 -3.44 22.76
C ASP A 20 12.04 -3.96 23.38
N ILE A 21 13.18 -3.56 22.83
CA ILE A 21 14.50 -4.08 23.23
C ILE A 21 15.16 -3.18 24.27
N ASP A 22 15.13 -1.88 24.02
CA ASP A 22 15.68 -0.86 24.89
C ASP A 22 15.00 0.49 24.55
N ARG A 23 15.34 1.53 25.30
CA ARG A 23 14.91 2.89 24.99
C ARG A 23 15.27 3.24 23.55
N ASP A 24 14.22 3.51 22.77
CA ASP A 24 14.31 3.92 21.36
C ASP A 24 14.91 2.84 20.43
N ILE A 25 14.94 1.57 20.86
CA ILE A 25 15.37 0.42 20.06
C ILE A 25 14.28 -0.65 20.05
N TYR A 26 13.80 -0.98 18.86
CA TYR A 26 12.73 -1.96 18.65
C TYR A 26 13.16 -3.02 17.63
N ARG A 27 12.55 -4.20 17.68
CA ARG A 27 12.85 -5.31 16.77
C ARG A 27 11.58 -5.86 16.13
N SER A 28 11.63 -6.12 14.82
CA SER A 28 10.55 -6.82 14.12
C SER A 28 10.37 -8.24 14.65
N ARG A 29 9.12 -8.69 14.78
CA ARG A 29 8.81 -10.08 15.15
C ARG A 29 8.75 -10.99 13.93
N GLU A 30 7.94 -10.60 12.96
CA GLU A 30 7.72 -11.35 11.73
C GLU A 30 7.94 -10.43 10.53
N LEU A 31 8.44 -11.00 9.43
CA LEU A 31 8.69 -10.28 8.19
C LEU A 31 8.10 -11.08 7.04
N TRP A 32 7.27 -10.42 6.24
CA TRP A 32 6.72 -10.99 5.03
C TRP A 32 7.56 -10.60 3.82
N LYS A 33 7.98 -11.61 3.06
CA LYS A 33 8.55 -11.44 1.72
C LYS A 33 7.54 -11.91 0.69
N PRO A 34 7.07 -11.02 -0.20
CA PRO A 34 6.17 -11.42 -1.28
C PRO A 34 6.85 -12.45 -2.21
N ALA A 35 6.10 -13.37 -2.80
CA ALA A 35 6.68 -14.47 -3.59
C ALA A 35 7.54 -13.99 -4.78
N GLN A 36 7.21 -12.83 -5.37
CA GLN A 36 7.98 -12.17 -6.43
C GLN A 36 8.92 -11.06 -5.92
N GLY A 37 8.86 -10.76 -4.62
CA GLY A 37 9.65 -9.72 -3.99
C GLY A 37 11.12 -10.12 -3.89
N ARG A 38 12.02 -9.15 -4.10
CA ARG A 38 13.46 -9.35 -3.86
C ARG A 38 13.82 -9.30 -2.38
N GLY A 39 13.02 -8.63 -1.56
CA GLY A 39 13.21 -8.52 -0.12
C GLY A 39 11.87 -8.41 0.61
N VAL A 40 11.95 -8.09 1.90
CA VAL A 40 10.78 -7.82 2.76
C VAL A 40 9.87 -6.77 2.12
N PHE A 41 8.56 -6.94 2.30
CA PHE A 41 7.55 -6.00 1.82
C PHE A 41 7.77 -4.59 2.39
N GLY A 42 7.82 -3.58 1.51
CA GLY A 42 8.16 -2.21 1.87
C GLY A 42 7.17 -1.58 2.83
N GLY A 43 5.86 -1.77 2.60
CA GLY A 43 4.80 -1.30 3.49
C GLY A 43 4.95 -1.79 4.93
N GLN A 44 5.42 -3.03 5.14
CA GLN A 44 5.70 -3.54 6.48
C GLN A 44 6.81 -2.76 7.18
N ILE A 45 7.89 -2.44 6.47
CA ILE A 45 9.01 -1.66 7.02
C ILE A 45 8.57 -0.23 7.35
N ILE A 46 7.75 0.40 6.50
CA ILE A 46 7.19 1.74 6.76
C ILE A 46 6.33 1.71 8.03
N ALA A 47 5.40 0.77 8.13
CA ALA A 47 4.47 0.65 9.25
C ALA A 47 5.22 0.38 10.57
N GLN A 48 6.16 -0.55 10.57
CA GLN A 48 6.99 -0.86 11.75
C GLN A 48 7.85 0.34 12.17
N ALA A 49 8.49 1.04 11.23
CA ALA A 49 9.27 2.24 11.56
C ALA A 49 8.39 3.37 12.12
N ALA A 50 7.22 3.61 11.54
CA ALA A 50 6.24 4.55 12.07
C ALA A 50 5.78 4.16 13.47
N TRP A 51 5.51 2.88 13.70
CA TRP A 51 5.10 2.35 15.01
C TRP A 51 6.18 2.50 16.08
N ALA A 52 7.45 2.23 15.74
CA ALA A 52 8.59 2.50 16.63
C ALA A 52 8.66 3.98 17.03
N ALA A 53 8.46 4.90 16.08
CA ALA A 53 8.42 6.33 16.37
C ALA A 53 7.22 6.71 17.25
N VAL A 54 6.03 6.18 16.99
CA VAL A 54 4.82 6.39 17.82
C VAL A 54 5.09 5.96 19.26
N GLN A 55 5.63 4.75 19.46
CA GLN A 55 5.96 4.23 20.79
C GLN A 55 6.95 5.14 21.54
N SER A 56 7.94 5.71 20.84
CA SER A 56 8.89 6.65 21.45
C SER A 56 8.22 7.94 21.98
N VAL A 57 7.19 8.44 21.28
CA VAL A 57 6.41 9.62 21.70
C VAL A 57 5.53 9.26 22.90
N ARG A 58 4.79 8.13 22.81
CA ARG A 58 3.90 7.66 23.88
C ARG A 58 4.64 7.33 25.18
N ARG A 59 5.88 6.86 25.09
CA ARG A 59 6.72 6.58 26.27
C ARG A 59 7.02 7.85 27.10
N ASP A 60 7.35 8.95 26.45
CA ASP A 60 7.75 10.19 27.15
C ASP A 60 6.55 11.11 27.43
N GLU A 61 5.52 11.08 26.58
CA GLU A 61 4.30 11.89 26.73
C GLU A 61 3.03 11.00 26.67
N PRO A 62 2.75 10.14 27.67
CA PRO A 62 1.65 9.16 27.61
C PRO A 62 0.26 9.79 27.48
N ASN A 63 0.10 11.04 27.93
CA ASN A 63 -1.17 11.78 27.89
C ASN A 63 -1.25 12.77 26.72
N THR A 64 -0.31 12.75 25.78
CA THR A 64 -0.31 13.71 24.66
C THR A 64 -1.35 13.35 23.62
N GLU A 65 -2.05 14.36 23.10
CA GLU A 65 -2.93 14.20 21.93
C GLU A 65 -2.16 14.28 20.61
N LYS A 66 -0.84 14.48 20.64
CA LYS A 66 -0.03 14.52 19.42
C LYS A 66 -0.19 13.20 18.67
N GLY A 67 -0.69 13.24 17.44
CA GLY A 67 -0.82 12.07 16.57
C GLY A 67 0.14 12.16 15.39
N LEU A 68 0.50 11.02 14.81
CA LEU A 68 1.27 10.95 13.58
C LEU A 68 0.51 11.69 12.47
N HIS A 69 1.14 12.70 11.83
CA HIS A 69 0.51 13.45 10.73
C HIS A 69 1.29 13.39 9.43
N SER A 70 2.59 13.10 9.48
CA SER A 70 3.35 12.84 8.26
C SER A 70 4.53 11.90 8.48
N LEU A 71 4.92 11.22 7.41
CA LEU A 71 6.16 10.46 7.32
C LEU A 71 6.79 10.60 5.94
N HIS A 72 8.12 10.47 5.91
CA HIS A 72 8.96 10.48 4.72
C HIS A 72 10.04 9.43 4.89
N CYS A 73 10.27 8.60 3.89
CA CYS A 73 11.26 7.54 4.01
C CYS A 73 11.99 7.24 2.70
N TYR A 74 13.14 6.60 2.82
CA TYR A 74 13.92 6.05 1.71
C TYR A 74 14.22 4.58 1.95
N PHE A 75 14.05 3.78 0.91
CA PHE A 75 14.50 2.39 0.84
C PHE A 75 15.94 2.36 0.34
N LEU A 76 16.85 1.85 1.17
CA LEU A 76 18.29 1.89 0.91
C LEU A 76 18.79 0.55 0.37
N ASN A 77 18.32 -0.56 0.95
CA ASN A 77 18.69 -1.92 0.56
C ASN A 77 17.50 -2.88 0.70
N PHE A 78 17.55 -4.02 0.02
CA PHE A 78 16.56 -5.07 0.20
C PHE A 78 16.71 -5.71 1.59
N GLY A 79 15.60 -5.79 2.33
CA GLY A 79 15.56 -6.53 3.59
C GLY A 79 15.52 -8.04 3.36
N ASN A 80 16.17 -8.81 4.23
CA ASN A 80 16.05 -10.27 4.30
C ASN A 80 14.97 -10.67 5.32
N ALA A 81 13.97 -11.46 4.93
CA ALA A 81 12.89 -11.86 5.84
C ALA A 81 13.34 -12.84 6.95
N ASP A 82 14.47 -13.53 6.76
CA ASP A 82 15.01 -14.46 7.76
C ASP A 82 15.78 -13.75 8.89
N ILE A 83 16.01 -12.44 8.77
CA ILE A 83 16.80 -11.65 9.71
C ILE A 83 15.89 -10.57 10.31
N PRO A 84 15.72 -10.49 11.64
CA PRO A 84 14.95 -9.41 12.24
C PRO A 84 15.52 -8.03 11.91
N VAL A 85 14.64 -7.06 11.68
CA VAL A 85 15.00 -5.66 11.49
C VAL A 85 15.06 -4.98 12.86
N LEU A 86 16.14 -4.23 13.12
CA LEU A 86 16.26 -3.35 14.27
C LEU A 86 15.90 -1.92 13.86
N TYR A 87 14.98 -1.30 14.59
CA TYR A 87 14.54 0.07 14.42
C TYR A 87 15.11 0.94 15.54
N SER A 88 16.05 1.82 15.20
CA SER A 88 16.63 2.78 16.13
C SER A 88 15.99 4.16 15.92
N VAL A 89 15.37 4.70 16.96
CA VAL A 89 14.65 5.96 16.93
C VAL A 89 15.53 7.09 17.48
N GLN A 90 15.68 8.15 16.72
CA GLN A 90 16.30 9.40 17.15
C GLN A 90 15.22 10.46 17.38
N ARG A 91 15.25 11.07 18.57
CA ARG A 91 14.39 12.19 18.96
C ARG A 91 14.99 13.48 18.41
N LEU A 92 14.37 14.05 17.38
CA LEU A 92 14.89 15.26 16.74
C LEU A 92 14.38 16.54 17.42
N ARG A 93 13.12 16.52 17.86
CA ARG A 93 12.46 17.67 18.49
C ARG A 93 11.25 17.23 19.29
N ASP A 94 11.09 17.83 20.46
CA ASP A 94 9.83 17.81 21.23
C ASP A 94 9.45 19.26 21.56
N GLY A 95 8.50 19.78 20.78
CA GLY A 95 7.92 21.09 20.98
C GLY A 95 6.54 21.00 21.62
N ARG A 96 5.94 22.16 21.89
CA ARG A 96 4.59 22.26 22.44
C ARG A 96 3.54 21.61 21.55
N SER A 97 3.57 21.90 20.25
CA SER A 97 2.54 21.41 19.30
C SER A 97 3.03 20.31 18.38
N TYR A 98 4.35 20.18 18.19
CA TYR A 98 4.94 19.23 17.26
C TYR A 98 6.07 18.43 17.92
N SER A 99 6.15 17.15 17.59
CA SER A 99 7.30 16.29 17.88
C SER A 99 7.81 15.67 16.59
N THR A 100 9.11 15.45 16.47
CA THR A 100 9.74 14.89 15.27
C THR A 100 10.67 13.75 15.66
N ARG A 101 10.60 12.65 14.91
CA ARG A 101 11.44 11.47 15.07
C ARG A 101 12.11 11.12 13.75
N SER A 102 13.33 10.61 13.82
CA SER A 102 13.96 9.86 12.73
C SER A 102 14.11 8.41 13.16
N VAL A 103 13.97 7.47 12.24
CA VAL A 103 14.08 6.04 12.48
C VAL A 103 15.01 5.44 11.44
N LEU A 104 16.06 4.78 11.90
CA LEU A 104 16.96 3.99 11.07
C LEU A 104 16.61 2.51 11.25
N ALA A 105 16.26 1.84 10.15
CA ALA A 105 16.05 0.40 10.16
C ALA A 105 17.30 -0.31 9.63
N THR A 106 17.81 -1.27 10.39
CA THR A 106 19.04 -1.99 10.07
C THR A 106 18.88 -3.51 10.17
N GLN A 107 19.67 -4.23 9.39
CA GLN A 107 19.86 -5.67 9.53
C GLN A 107 21.36 -5.94 9.60
N GLN A 108 21.81 -6.61 10.66
CA GLN A 108 23.24 -6.89 10.89
C GLN A 108 24.13 -5.64 10.78
N GLY A 109 23.63 -4.49 11.26
CA GLY A 109 24.34 -3.20 11.20
C GLY A 109 24.30 -2.50 9.84
N VAL A 110 23.70 -3.10 8.80
CA VAL A 110 23.53 -2.48 7.49
C VAL A 110 22.20 -1.72 7.43
N PRO A 111 22.20 -0.41 7.13
CA PRO A 111 20.98 0.35 6.88
C PRO A 111 20.20 -0.20 5.68
N ILE A 112 18.93 -0.53 5.89
CA ILE A 112 18.02 -0.96 4.82
C ILE A 112 16.96 0.10 4.52
N PHE A 113 16.65 0.96 5.49
CA PHE A 113 15.58 1.93 5.39
C PHE A 113 15.81 3.09 6.39
N THR A 114 15.37 4.29 6.02
CA THR A 114 15.34 5.44 6.91
C THR A 114 14.00 6.14 6.80
N LEU A 115 13.48 6.64 7.92
CA LEU A 115 12.24 7.40 8.00
C LEU A 115 12.41 8.63 8.87
N THR A 116 11.75 9.72 8.52
CA THR A 116 11.52 10.87 9.37
C THR A 116 10.01 11.10 9.42
N CYS A 117 9.45 11.21 10.62
CA CYS A 117 8.04 11.46 10.82
C CYS A 117 7.79 12.55 11.84
N SER A 118 6.60 13.13 11.74
CA SER A 118 6.18 14.26 12.56
C SER A 118 4.82 13.97 13.18
N PHE A 119 4.69 14.44 14.42
CA PHE A 119 3.52 14.29 15.26
C PHE A 119 2.99 15.68 15.61
N CYS A 120 1.68 15.88 15.62
CA CYS A 120 1.09 17.18 15.91
C CYS A 120 -0.15 17.05 16.78
N LEU A 121 -0.39 18.06 17.62
CA LEU A 121 -1.68 18.21 18.29
C LEU A 121 -2.79 18.44 17.25
N PRO A 122 -4.01 17.94 17.50
CA PRO A 122 -5.15 18.20 16.63
C PRO A 122 -5.55 19.68 16.64
N GLU A 123 -6.03 20.18 15.50
CA GLU A 123 -6.53 21.56 15.35
C GLU A 123 -8.02 21.57 14.97
N PRO A 124 -8.96 21.22 15.89
CA PRO A 124 -10.37 20.98 15.55
C PRO A 124 -11.14 22.23 15.07
N LYS A 125 -10.58 23.43 15.25
CA LYS A 125 -11.17 24.70 14.80
C LYS A 125 -10.75 25.10 13.39
N GLN A 126 -9.82 24.37 12.78
CA GLN A 126 -9.31 24.68 11.45
C GLN A 126 -10.37 24.38 10.38
N PRO A 127 -10.61 25.29 9.41
CA PRO A 127 -11.43 24.98 8.25
C PRO A 127 -10.83 23.83 7.44
N VAL A 128 -11.67 22.87 7.04
CA VAL A 128 -11.26 21.71 6.24
C VAL A 128 -11.64 21.94 4.78
N ARG A 129 -10.67 21.74 3.89
CA ARG A 129 -10.87 21.64 2.45
C ARG A 129 -10.11 20.41 1.94
N ALA A 130 -10.82 19.52 1.27
CA ALA A 130 -10.24 18.34 0.64
C ALA A 130 -10.66 18.25 -0.83
N LEU A 131 -9.91 17.47 -1.63
CA LEU A 131 -10.36 17.06 -2.94
C LEU A 131 -11.54 16.09 -2.79
N PRO A 132 -12.56 16.15 -3.66
CA PRO A 132 -13.61 15.15 -3.68
C PRO A 132 -13.06 13.79 -4.13
N LEU A 133 -13.93 12.78 -4.08
CA LEU A 133 -13.70 11.50 -4.74
C LEU A 133 -13.30 11.70 -6.22
N PRO A 134 -12.45 10.82 -6.79
CA PRO A 134 -12.13 10.87 -8.20
C PRO A 134 -13.38 10.59 -9.06
N HIS A 135 -13.36 11.09 -10.29
CA HIS A 135 -14.39 10.76 -11.28
C HIS A 135 -14.40 9.25 -11.59
N TRP A 136 -15.59 8.70 -11.81
CA TRP A 136 -15.79 7.34 -12.31
C TRP A 136 -16.69 7.33 -13.56
N PRO A 137 -16.43 6.46 -14.56
CA PRO A 137 -15.24 5.63 -14.71
C PRO A 137 -13.97 6.47 -14.75
N LEU A 138 -12.84 5.87 -14.38
CA LEU A 138 -11.54 6.55 -14.47
C LEU A 138 -11.33 6.99 -15.93
N ARG A 139 -10.82 8.22 -16.12
CA ARG A 139 -10.66 8.80 -17.46
C ARG A 139 -9.51 8.10 -18.17
N TRP A 140 -9.85 7.05 -18.91
CA TRP A 140 -8.90 6.13 -19.51
C TRP A 140 -9.09 6.01 -21.02
N HIS A 141 -8.79 7.05 -21.78
CA HIS A 141 -9.02 6.98 -23.22
C HIS A 141 -7.85 7.54 -24.03
N ARG A 142 -7.06 6.65 -24.61
CA ARG A 142 -6.20 6.98 -25.76
C ARG A 142 -6.94 6.76 -27.08
N THR A 143 -7.90 5.83 -27.12
CA THR A 143 -8.63 5.47 -28.35
C THR A 143 -10.14 5.43 -28.15
N GLU A 144 -10.91 5.47 -29.25
CA GLU A 144 -12.37 5.33 -29.24
C GLU A 144 -12.82 3.89 -28.91
N GLU A 145 -11.97 2.89 -29.15
CA GLU A 145 -12.24 1.49 -28.77
C GLU A 145 -12.25 1.31 -27.25
N ASP A 146 -11.31 1.95 -26.54
CA ASP A 146 -11.26 1.94 -25.07
C ASP A 146 -12.52 2.56 -24.45
N LYS A 147 -13.07 3.60 -25.10
CA LYS A 147 -14.33 4.25 -24.68
C LYS A 147 -15.50 3.31 -24.87
N ALA A 148 -15.61 2.66 -26.04
CA ALA A 148 -16.70 1.74 -26.36
C ALA A 148 -16.75 0.55 -25.41
N GLN A 149 -15.59 0.02 -25.00
CA GLN A 149 -15.48 -1.12 -24.09
C GLN A 149 -15.89 -0.84 -22.64
N ARG A 150 -16.12 0.42 -22.25
CA ARG A 150 -16.50 0.81 -20.88
C ARG A 150 -17.84 1.54 -20.79
N GLN A 151 -18.64 1.57 -21.87
CA GLN A 151 -19.95 2.24 -21.90
C GLN A 151 -20.99 1.65 -20.94
N ASP A 152 -20.79 0.42 -20.49
CA ASP A 152 -21.63 -0.29 -19.53
C ASP A 152 -21.19 -0.07 -18.06
N LEU A 153 -20.08 0.63 -17.81
CA LEU A 153 -19.77 1.12 -16.46
C LEU A 153 -20.71 2.29 -16.13
N GLY A 154 -21.31 2.26 -14.94
CA GLY A 154 -22.11 3.37 -14.45
C GLY A 154 -21.28 4.64 -14.15
N ASP A 155 -21.95 5.73 -13.81
CA ASP A 155 -21.33 7.05 -13.56
C ASP A 155 -20.81 7.24 -12.13
N SER A 156 -20.96 6.23 -11.27
CA SER A 156 -20.52 6.26 -9.86
C SER A 156 -19.58 5.11 -9.55
N ILE A 157 -18.62 5.37 -8.65
CA ILE A 157 -17.70 4.33 -8.15
C ILE A 157 -18.56 3.21 -7.54
N PRO A 158 -18.39 1.95 -7.94
CA PRO A 158 -19.15 0.84 -7.35
C PRO A 158 -18.78 0.66 -5.88
N GLU A 159 -19.77 0.30 -5.08
CA GLU A 159 -19.58 -0.03 -3.66
C GLU A 159 -18.69 -1.28 -3.52
N PRO A 160 -17.96 -1.43 -2.41
CA PRO A 160 -17.03 -2.55 -2.23
C PRO A 160 -17.72 -3.92 -2.27
N GLU A 161 -18.99 -4.01 -1.87
CA GLU A 161 -19.79 -5.24 -1.93
C GLU A 161 -20.10 -5.67 -3.37
N ASP A 162 -20.14 -4.72 -4.30
CA ASP A 162 -20.28 -4.95 -5.73
C ASP A 162 -18.94 -5.21 -6.42
N CYS A 163 -17.81 -5.16 -5.71
CA CYS A 163 -16.49 -5.41 -6.28
C CYS A 163 -16.05 -6.84 -5.95
N ASP A 164 -15.53 -7.56 -6.94
CA ASP A 164 -14.95 -8.89 -6.72
C ASP A 164 -13.63 -8.77 -5.94
N ALA A 165 -13.34 -9.74 -5.08
CA ALA A 165 -12.03 -9.82 -4.43
C ALA A 165 -10.93 -10.07 -5.47
N THR A 166 -9.76 -9.47 -5.26
CA THR A 166 -8.67 -9.50 -6.23
C THR A 166 -8.27 -10.94 -6.59
N GLU A 167 -8.17 -11.83 -5.60
CA GLU A 167 -7.89 -13.25 -5.79
C GLU A 167 -8.97 -13.99 -6.59
N GLU A 168 -10.24 -13.62 -6.44
CA GLU A 168 -11.34 -14.24 -7.20
C GLU A 168 -11.29 -13.84 -8.67
N VAL A 169 -10.95 -12.57 -8.94
CA VAL A 169 -10.71 -12.10 -10.30
C VAL A 169 -9.56 -12.86 -10.96
N MET A 170 -8.47 -13.10 -10.24
CA MET A 170 -7.32 -13.88 -10.73
C MET A 170 -7.71 -15.32 -11.09
N LEU A 171 -8.47 -15.99 -10.20
CA LEU A 171 -8.93 -17.37 -10.41
C LEU A 171 -9.95 -17.46 -11.56
N ARG A 172 -10.84 -16.48 -11.71
CA ARG A 172 -11.78 -16.41 -12.83
C ARG A 172 -11.05 -16.23 -14.17
N ALA A 173 -10.05 -15.35 -14.20
CA ALA A 173 -9.23 -15.13 -15.39
C ALA A 173 -8.44 -16.40 -15.77
N LEU A 174 -7.91 -17.12 -14.78
CA LEU A 174 -7.27 -18.42 -14.97
C LEU A 174 -8.24 -19.45 -15.58
N ALA A 175 -9.46 -19.55 -15.04
CA ALA A 175 -10.49 -20.48 -15.53
C ALA A 175 -10.99 -20.14 -16.95
N ALA A 176 -11.04 -18.86 -17.32
CA ALA A 176 -11.42 -18.40 -18.65
C ALA A 176 -10.31 -18.63 -19.70
N GLY A 177 -9.05 -18.68 -19.27
CA GLY A 177 -7.89 -18.83 -20.14
C GLY A 177 -7.76 -20.24 -20.73
N LYS A 178 -8.21 -20.43 -21.97
CA LYS A 178 -8.01 -21.70 -22.71
C LYS A 178 -6.52 -21.88 -23.03
N ASN A 179 -5.96 -23.06 -22.71
CA ASN A 179 -4.58 -23.46 -23.04
C ASN A 179 -3.46 -22.58 -22.45
N LEU A 180 -3.64 -22.01 -21.25
CA LEU A 180 -2.55 -21.31 -20.57
C LEU A 180 -1.39 -22.28 -20.25
N PRO A 181 -0.12 -21.89 -20.42
CA PRO A 181 1.01 -22.73 -20.00
C PRO A 181 0.93 -23.08 -18.52
N LYS A 182 1.20 -24.34 -18.14
CA LYS A 182 1.11 -24.81 -16.74
C LYS A 182 1.87 -23.91 -15.75
N LYS A 183 3.08 -23.47 -16.12
CA LYS A 183 3.89 -22.54 -15.32
C LYS A 183 3.17 -21.23 -14.98
N LEU A 184 2.36 -20.73 -15.92
CA LEU A 184 1.57 -19.53 -15.72
C LEU A 184 0.34 -19.81 -14.84
N GLN A 185 -0.29 -20.98 -14.99
CA GLN A 185 -1.38 -21.42 -14.11
C GLN A 185 -0.91 -21.51 -12.65
N ASP A 186 0.16 -22.29 -12.40
CA ASP A 186 0.76 -22.48 -11.07
C ASP A 186 1.21 -21.15 -10.44
N PHE A 187 1.62 -20.19 -11.27
CA PHE A 187 2.01 -18.86 -10.81
C PHE A 187 0.81 -18.05 -10.31
N VAL A 188 -0.30 -18.08 -11.04
CA VAL A 188 -1.50 -17.31 -10.71
C VAL A 188 -2.19 -17.87 -9.49
N GLU A 189 -2.31 -19.20 -9.40
CA GLU A 189 -2.88 -19.88 -8.24
C GLU A 189 -2.13 -19.51 -6.96
N ARG A 190 -0.79 -19.54 -7.01
CA ARG A 190 0.05 -19.16 -5.86
C ARG A 190 -0.17 -17.71 -5.44
N GLN A 191 -0.27 -16.81 -6.41
CA GLN A 191 -0.49 -15.40 -6.13
C GLN A 191 -1.89 -15.10 -5.60
N ALA A 192 -2.91 -15.82 -6.10
CA ALA A 192 -4.27 -15.75 -5.59
C ALA A 192 -4.32 -16.26 -4.14
N GLU A 193 -3.64 -17.37 -3.84
CA GLU A 193 -3.57 -17.91 -2.48
C GLU A 193 -2.79 -16.98 -1.52
N GLU A 194 -1.65 -16.42 -1.94
CA GLU A 194 -0.92 -15.40 -1.18
C GLU A 194 -1.80 -14.16 -0.92
N ARG A 195 -2.68 -13.79 -1.87
CA ARG A 195 -3.59 -12.67 -1.67
C ARG A 195 -4.76 -13.01 -0.75
N ARG A 196 -5.29 -14.23 -0.82
CA ARG A 196 -6.30 -14.74 0.11
C ARG A 196 -5.78 -14.72 1.56
N GLN A 197 -4.52 -15.08 1.78
CA GLN A 197 -3.89 -15.12 3.10
C GLN A 197 -3.41 -13.75 3.62
N SER A 198 -3.38 -12.74 2.74
CA SER A 198 -3.02 -11.36 3.07
C SER A 198 -3.89 -10.78 4.18
N SER A 199 -3.26 -10.06 5.10
CA SER A 199 -3.94 -9.32 6.17
C SER A 199 -4.85 -8.19 5.65
N ILE A 200 -4.57 -7.69 4.44
CA ILE A 200 -5.36 -6.68 3.73
C ILE A 200 -6.12 -7.33 2.58
N GLU A 201 -7.44 -7.12 2.55
CA GLU A 201 -8.34 -7.47 1.45
C GLU A 201 -8.32 -6.34 0.40
N LEU A 202 -8.30 -6.70 -0.88
CA LEU A 202 -8.34 -5.76 -2.00
C LEU A 202 -9.47 -6.12 -2.95
N ARG A 203 -10.30 -5.14 -3.34
CA ARG A 203 -11.37 -5.30 -4.34
C ARG A 203 -11.26 -4.24 -5.42
N ASN A 204 -11.05 -4.65 -6.67
CA ASN A 204 -10.90 -3.71 -7.78
C ASN A 204 -12.26 -3.12 -8.15
N THR A 205 -12.31 -1.80 -8.36
CA THR A 205 -13.57 -1.14 -8.76
C THR A 205 -13.94 -1.45 -10.21
N ASP A 206 -12.98 -1.89 -11.04
CA ASP A 206 -13.29 -2.42 -12.36
C ASP A 206 -13.26 -3.96 -12.36
N ARG A 207 -14.44 -4.59 -12.54
CA ARG A 207 -14.59 -6.05 -12.60
C ARG A 207 -13.92 -6.67 -13.83
N ARG A 208 -13.65 -5.88 -14.88
CA ARG A 208 -12.96 -6.34 -16.10
C ARG A 208 -11.46 -6.28 -16.00
N GLU A 209 -10.91 -5.49 -15.09
CA GLU A 209 -9.49 -5.50 -14.81
C GLU A 209 -9.15 -6.84 -14.13
N ALA A 210 -8.94 -7.84 -14.98
CA ALA A 210 -8.57 -9.19 -14.62
C ALA A 210 -7.24 -9.13 -13.87
N GLY A 211 -7.34 -9.05 -12.54
CA GLY A 211 -6.34 -8.51 -11.63
C GLY A 211 -4.92 -8.70 -12.12
N PHE A 212 -4.30 -7.59 -12.54
CA PHE A 212 -2.87 -7.21 -12.50
C PHE A 212 -1.76 -8.26 -12.78
N LEU A 213 -1.89 -9.51 -12.36
CA LEU A 213 -0.92 -10.61 -12.44
C LEU A 213 -0.44 -10.96 -13.84
N PHE A 214 -1.20 -10.60 -14.85
CA PHE A 214 -0.96 -11.12 -16.18
C PHE A 214 -0.34 -10.12 -17.16
N SER A 215 -0.45 -8.81 -16.90
CA SER A 215 -0.07 -7.80 -17.90
C SER A 215 -0.64 -8.09 -19.30
N PHE A 216 -1.81 -8.75 -19.40
CA PHE A 216 -2.42 -9.10 -20.69
C PHE A 216 -3.30 -7.98 -21.22
N GLU A 217 -3.85 -7.12 -20.35
CA GLU A 217 -4.48 -5.90 -20.83
C GLU A 217 -3.40 -4.89 -21.24
N ARG A 218 -3.36 -4.64 -22.54
CA ARG A 218 -2.59 -3.58 -23.21
C ARG A 218 -2.99 -2.17 -22.77
N SER A 219 -3.87 -2.06 -21.78
CA SER A 219 -4.36 -0.80 -21.26
C SER A 219 -3.30 -0.21 -20.33
N ALA A 220 -2.46 0.67 -20.88
CA ALA A 220 -1.51 1.46 -20.11
C ALA A 220 -2.26 2.45 -19.19
N SER A 221 -2.80 1.96 -18.07
CA SER A 221 -3.45 2.80 -17.09
C SER A 221 -2.48 3.51 -16.19
N GLN A 222 -2.46 4.83 -16.34
CA GLN A 222 -1.82 5.74 -15.42
C GLN A 222 -2.61 5.89 -14.12
N GLN A 223 -3.80 5.30 -14.00
CA GLN A 223 -4.67 5.41 -12.84
C GLN A 223 -5.10 4.03 -12.34
N GLN A 224 -5.24 3.88 -11.03
CA GLN A 224 -5.81 2.70 -10.39
C GLN A 224 -6.74 3.15 -9.27
N LEU A 225 -7.82 2.40 -9.09
CA LEU A 225 -8.77 2.62 -8.01
C LEU A 225 -9.21 1.26 -7.48
N TYR A 226 -9.06 1.04 -6.18
CA TYR A 226 -9.56 -0.16 -5.53
C TYR A 226 -10.03 0.14 -4.11
N TRP A 227 -10.91 -0.70 -3.61
CA TRP A 227 -11.27 -0.76 -2.20
C TRP A 227 -10.29 -1.65 -1.45
N PHE A 228 -9.95 -1.28 -0.23
CA PHE A 228 -9.18 -2.12 0.67
C PHE A 228 -9.66 -1.98 2.11
N ARG A 229 -9.35 -2.99 2.91
CA ARG A 229 -9.50 -2.98 4.36
C ARG A 229 -8.63 -4.08 4.98
N SER A 230 -8.36 -3.98 6.27
CA SER A 230 -7.87 -5.10 7.07
C SER A 230 -8.95 -6.19 7.18
N ARG A 231 -8.54 -7.44 7.03
CA ARG A 231 -9.47 -8.59 7.11
C ARG A 231 -9.97 -8.85 8.52
N ALA A 232 -9.10 -8.66 9.51
CA ALA A 232 -9.42 -8.82 10.91
C ALA A 232 -9.57 -7.45 11.58
N PRO A 233 -10.43 -7.31 12.61
CA PRO A 233 -10.51 -6.11 13.42
C PRO A 233 -9.13 -5.73 13.98
N VAL A 234 -8.85 -4.43 14.00
CA VAL A 234 -7.60 -3.87 14.49
C VAL A 234 -7.86 -3.03 15.75
N ARG A 235 -6.86 -2.92 16.62
CA ARG A 235 -6.91 -2.02 17.78
C ARG A 235 -7.31 -0.60 17.37
N SER A 236 -8.16 0.03 18.18
CA SER A 236 -8.73 1.36 17.92
C SER A 236 -7.77 2.54 18.14
N ASP A 237 -6.50 2.26 18.45
CA ASP A 237 -5.47 3.30 18.63
C ASP A 237 -5.29 4.08 17.31
N PRO A 238 -5.55 5.40 17.27
CA PRO A 238 -5.53 6.17 16.02
C PRO A 238 -4.19 6.12 15.29
N ASP A 239 -3.06 6.04 16.01
CA ASP A 239 -1.76 5.98 15.37
C ASP A 239 -1.43 4.58 14.86
N PHE A 240 -1.90 3.53 15.54
CA PHE A 240 -1.81 2.17 15.01
C PHE A 240 -2.67 2.00 13.75
N GLN A 241 -3.88 2.58 13.73
CA GLN A 241 -4.73 2.63 12.53
C GLN A 241 -3.96 3.28 11.36
N LYS A 242 -3.27 4.40 11.60
CA LYS A 242 -2.39 5.03 10.58
C LYS A 242 -1.21 4.15 10.16
N CYS A 243 -0.65 3.35 11.08
CA CYS A 243 0.39 2.37 10.74
C CYS A 243 -0.16 1.27 9.82
N VAL A 244 -1.41 0.83 10.01
CA VAL A 244 -2.08 -0.08 9.05
C VAL A 244 -2.24 0.57 7.68
N LEU A 245 -2.63 1.85 7.63
CA LEU A 245 -2.70 2.59 6.36
C LEU A 245 -1.32 2.71 5.70
N ALA A 246 -0.26 2.88 6.49
CA ALA A 246 1.12 2.91 6.00
C ALA A 246 1.61 1.56 5.47
N TYR A 247 1.12 0.46 6.04
CA TYR A 247 1.32 -0.87 5.47
C TYR A 247 0.61 -1.00 4.12
N ALA A 248 -0.67 -0.63 4.08
CA ALA A 248 -1.51 -0.79 2.90
C ALA A 248 -1.13 0.16 1.75
N SER A 249 -0.57 1.34 2.05
CA SER A 249 -0.24 2.35 1.03
C SER A 249 0.84 1.92 0.03
N ASP A 250 1.69 0.94 0.36
CA ASP A 250 2.70 0.40 -0.55
C ASP A 250 2.17 -0.78 -1.40
N LEU A 251 0.93 -1.23 -1.18
CA LEU A 251 0.31 -2.29 -1.98
C LEU A 251 -0.06 -1.79 -3.39
N ASN A 252 0.54 -2.40 -4.42
CA ASN A 252 0.30 -2.08 -5.83
C ASN A 252 0.56 -0.61 -6.19
N PHE A 253 1.34 0.13 -5.39
CA PHE A 253 1.50 1.57 -5.56
C PHE A 253 2.44 1.92 -6.73
N ILE A 254 3.74 1.61 -6.62
CA ILE A 254 4.71 1.82 -7.72
C ILE A 254 4.37 1.04 -8.99
N GLY A 255 3.63 -0.06 -8.87
CA GLY A 255 3.10 -0.80 -10.01
C GLY A 255 2.25 0.07 -10.96
N THR A 256 1.64 1.15 -10.45
CA THR A 256 0.92 2.15 -11.25
C THR A 256 1.81 2.83 -12.29
N ALA A 257 3.07 3.11 -11.96
CA ALA A 257 4.01 3.69 -12.91
C ALA A 257 4.44 2.69 -14.00
N ALA A 258 4.66 1.41 -13.64
CA ALA A 258 4.92 0.38 -14.64
C ALA A 258 3.75 0.24 -15.62
N ARG A 259 2.51 0.20 -15.11
CA ARG A 259 1.29 0.17 -15.93
C ARG A 259 1.13 1.39 -16.82
N ALA A 260 1.45 2.59 -16.32
CA ALA A 260 1.40 3.83 -17.10
C ALA A 260 2.24 3.79 -18.39
N THR A 261 3.28 2.94 -18.42
CA THR A 261 4.15 2.73 -19.58
C THR A 261 3.78 1.51 -20.42
N GLY A 262 2.81 0.70 -19.99
CA GLY A 262 2.49 -0.58 -20.61
C GLY A 262 3.59 -1.63 -20.43
N LEU A 263 4.52 -1.44 -19.47
CA LEU A 263 5.55 -2.44 -19.15
C LEU A 263 4.96 -3.53 -18.26
N GLY A 264 5.19 -4.77 -18.64
CA GLY A 264 4.76 -5.96 -17.93
C GLY A 264 5.75 -7.11 -18.07
N SER A 265 5.48 -8.23 -17.41
CA SER A 265 6.33 -9.42 -17.49
C SER A 265 6.39 -10.02 -18.91
N SER A 266 5.31 -9.88 -19.68
CA SER A 266 5.12 -10.45 -21.01
C SER A 266 5.28 -9.44 -22.16
N THR A 267 5.58 -8.17 -21.88
CA THR A 267 5.64 -7.10 -22.89
C THR A 267 7.01 -7.06 -23.58
N LYS A 268 7.10 -6.37 -24.73
CA LYS A 268 8.36 -6.08 -25.42
C LYS A 268 8.51 -4.56 -25.59
N PRO A 269 9.45 -3.90 -24.88
CA PRO A 269 10.36 -4.49 -23.89
C PRO A 269 9.62 -4.94 -22.62
N ARG A 270 10.23 -5.87 -21.85
CA ARG A 270 9.64 -6.39 -20.61
C ARG A 270 10.01 -5.51 -19.41
N LEU A 271 9.21 -5.54 -18.35
CA LEU A 271 9.58 -4.94 -17.07
C LEU A 271 10.79 -5.70 -16.48
N GLY A 272 11.93 -5.03 -16.37
CA GLY A 272 13.18 -5.60 -15.89
C GLY A 272 13.42 -5.38 -14.40
N MET A 273 13.13 -4.18 -13.90
CA MET A 273 13.27 -3.85 -12.48
C MET A 273 12.14 -2.92 -12.03
N LEU A 274 11.53 -3.29 -10.90
CA LEU A 274 10.55 -2.51 -10.17
C LEU A 274 10.96 -2.51 -8.70
N ALA A 275 11.23 -1.32 -8.14
CA ALA A 275 11.59 -1.19 -6.73
C ALA A 275 11.21 0.21 -6.21
N SER A 276 10.73 0.29 -4.98
CA SER A 276 10.47 1.58 -4.30
C SER A 276 11.81 2.27 -3.97
N LEU A 277 11.87 3.59 -4.14
CA LEU A 277 13.01 4.42 -3.73
C LEU A 277 12.68 5.21 -2.48
N ASP A 278 11.53 5.85 -2.45
CA ASP A 278 11.00 6.59 -1.32
C ASP A 278 9.50 6.30 -1.09
N HIS A 279 8.97 6.78 0.02
CA HIS A 279 7.52 6.85 0.26
C HIS A 279 7.24 7.98 1.24
N SER A 280 6.20 8.78 0.97
CA SER A 280 5.75 9.86 1.84
C SER A 280 4.25 9.80 2.03
N MET A 281 3.79 10.04 3.25
CA MET A 281 2.37 10.06 3.60
C MET A 281 2.02 11.24 4.49
N TYR A 282 0.80 11.73 4.33
CA TYR A 282 0.21 12.81 5.12
C TYR A 282 -1.18 12.41 5.57
N PHE A 283 -1.43 12.42 6.88
CA PHE A 283 -2.67 11.98 7.51
C PHE A 283 -3.48 13.19 7.97
N TYR A 284 -4.73 13.29 7.50
CA TYR A 284 -5.62 14.41 7.79
C TYR A 284 -6.86 14.01 8.60
N ASP A 285 -7.14 12.72 8.72
CA ASP A 285 -8.26 12.20 9.50
C ASP A 285 -7.77 11.13 10.48
N CYS A 286 -8.02 11.35 11.78
CA CYS A 286 -7.66 10.41 12.86
C CYS A 286 -8.81 9.46 13.24
N SER A 287 -9.98 9.59 12.62
CA SER A 287 -11.16 8.74 12.83
C SER A 287 -11.21 7.52 11.92
N VAL A 288 -10.18 7.30 11.11
CA VAL A 288 -10.13 6.16 10.19
C VAL A 288 -10.14 4.84 10.96
N ASP A 289 -11.06 3.96 10.58
CA ASP A 289 -11.04 2.55 10.92
C ASP A 289 -10.51 1.76 9.72
N ALA A 290 -9.34 1.16 9.85
CA ALA A 290 -8.74 0.35 8.81
C ALA A 290 -9.45 -0.99 8.60
N HIS A 291 -10.40 -1.38 9.46
CA HIS A 291 -11.27 -2.54 9.23
C HIS A 291 -12.50 -2.20 8.39
N ASP A 292 -12.88 -0.92 8.31
CA ASP A 292 -13.87 -0.46 7.35
C ASP A 292 -13.26 -0.28 5.96
N TRP A 293 -14.13 -0.22 4.95
CA TRP A 293 -13.72 -0.06 3.55
C TRP A 293 -13.16 1.33 3.28
N LEU A 294 -11.95 1.35 2.72
CA LEU A 294 -11.25 2.54 2.28
C LEU A 294 -10.98 2.47 0.78
N LEU A 295 -11.16 3.59 0.10
CA LEU A 295 -10.94 3.70 -1.33
C LEU A 295 -9.55 4.27 -1.61
N TYR A 296 -8.71 3.52 -2.32
CA TYR A 296 -7.38 3.98 -2.68
C TYR A 296 -7.30 4.35 -4.16
N TYR A 297 -7.24 5.64 -4.44
CA TYR A 297 -6.96 6.18 -5.76
C TYR A 297 -5.46 6.40 -5.94
N MET A 298 -4.90 5.92 -7.04
CA MET A 298 -3.51 6.11 -7.42
C MET A 298 -3.40 6.64 -8.84
N ASN A 299 -2.42 7.50 -9.10
CA ASN A 299 -2.05 7.86 -10.45
C ASN A 299 -0.53 8.02 -10.63
N SER A 300 -0.05 7.83 -11.86
CA SER A 300 1.35 8.04 -12.23
C SER A 300 1.46 9.17 -13.24
N PRO A 301 1.82 10.40 -12.82
CA PRO A 301 1.96 11.53 -13.73
C PRO A 301 3.14 11.41 -14.70
N VAL A 302 4.22 10.71 -14.30
CA VAL A 302 5.42 10.55 -15.13
C VAL A 302 6.13 9.24 -14.85
N THR A 303 6.59 8.60 -15.92
CA THR A 303 7.56 7.51 -15.86
C THR A 303 8.57 7.74 -16.96
N SER A 304 9.82 8.01 -16.58
CA SER A 304 10.90 8.41 -17.48
C SER A 304 12.26 8.17 -16.83
N ASN A 305 13.30 8.04 -17.65
CA ASN A 305 14.69 7.87 -17.20
C ASN A 305 14.87 6.74 -16.15
N GLY A 306 14.16 5.62 -16.36
CA GLY A 306 14.25 4.44 -15.49
C GLY A 306 13.58 4.59 -14.11
N ARG A 307 12.75 5.61 -13.91
CA ARG A 307 11.98 5.86 -12.69
C ARG A 307 10.52 6.21 -12.99
N GLY A 308 9.66 6.07 -12.01
CA GLY A 308 8.27 6.49 -12.08
C GLY A 308 7.79 7.10 -10.77
N LEU A 309 7.02 8.18 -10.89
CA LEU A 309 6.37 8.85 -9.76
C LEU A 309 4.92 8.39 -9.69
N VAL A 310 4.43 8.11 -8.48
CA VAL A 310 3.03 7.78 -8.21
C VAL A 310 2.51 8.67 -7.09
N ASN A 311 1.30 9.21 -7.26
CA ASN A 311 0.55 9.89 -6.22
C ASN A 311 -0.65 9.04 -5.80
N GLY A 312 -0.95 9.04 -4.51
CA GLY A 312 -2.02 8.25 -3.91
C GLY A 312 -2.93 9.10 -3.03
N ARG A 313 -4.21 8.72 -2.97
CA ARG A 313 -5.22 9.34 -2.11
C ARG A 313 -6.12 8.26 -1.53
N ILE A 314 -6.19 8.18 -0.20
CA ILE A 314 -7.03 7.22 0.52
C ILE A 314 -8.23 7.96 1.07
N TYR A 315 -9.42 7.52 0.69
CA TYR A 315 -10.69 8.07 1.11
C TYR A 315 -11.42 7.08 2.02
N LYS A 316 -12.14 7.60 3.02
CA LYS A 316 -13.17 6.82 3.71
C LYS A 316 -14.34 6.52 2.76
N ARG A 317 -15.17 5.54 3.11
CA ARG A 317 -16.37 5.19 2.35
C ARG A 317 -17.33 6.38 2.13
N ASP A 318 -17.40 7.29 3.09
CA ASP A 318 -18.20 8.54 3.00
C ASP A 318 -17.62 9.61 2.05
N GLY A 319 -16.47 9.36 1.42
CA GLY A 319 -15.81 10.27 0.50
C GLY A 319 -14.84 11.26 1.17
N THR A 320 -14.64 11.20 2.48
CA THR A 320 -13.65 12.02 3.19
C THR A 320 -12.23 11.59 2.82
N LEU A 321 -11.41 12.52 2.34
CA LEU A 321 -9.99 12.28 2.07
C LEU A 321 -9.21 12.18 3.39
N ALA A 322 -8.74 10.99 3.71
CA ALA A 322 -8.03 10.72 4.96
C ALA A 322 -6.50 10.84 4.81
N VAL A 323 -5.93 10.37 3.70
CA VAL A 323 -4.48 10.28 3.51
C VAL A 323 -4.07 10.66 2.09
N VAL A 324 -2.95 11.37 1.97
CA VAL A 324 -2.26 11.65 0.69
C VAL A 324 -0.89 10.99 0.70
N CYS A 325 -0.55 10.30 -0.38
CA CYS A 325 0.70 9.54 -0.53
C CYS A 325 1.48 9.97 -1.78
N THR A 326 2.80 9.87 -1.75
CA THR A 326 3.67 9.99 -2.92
C THR A 326 4.82 8.98 -2.83
N GLN A 327 5.22 8.42 -3.97
CA GLN A 327 6.36 7.50 -4.09
C GLN A 327 7.00 7.63 -5.46
N GLU A 328 8.33 7.77 -5.50
CA GLU A 328 9.14 7.47 -6.66
C GLU A 328 9.74 6.06 -6.52
N GLY A 329 9.87 5.37 -7.64
CA GLY A 329 10.52 4.06 -7.69
C GLY A 329 11.27 3.84 -8.99
N VAL A 330 12.16 2.86 -8.98
CA VAL A 330 12.81 2.33 -10.18
C VAL A 330 11.75 1.64 -11.02
N VAL A 331 11.64 2.05 -12.28
CA VAL A 331 10.79 1.42 -13.30
C VAL A 331 11.64 1.30 -14.56
N ARG A 332 12.23 0.12 -14.78
CA ARG A 332 13.17 -0.11 -15.90
C ARG A 332 12.69 -1.22 -16.80
N ALA A 333 12.73 -0.97 -18.09
CA ALA A 333 12.66 -2.00 -19.10
C ALA A 333 13.94 -2.86 -19.07
N ALA A 334 13.80 -4.18 -19.23
CA ALA A 334 14.91 -5.02 -19.63
C ALA A 334 14.95 -5.06 -21.17
N LEU A 335 16.10 -4.68 -21.72
CA LEU A 335 16.39 -4.79 -23.15
C LEU A 335 16.44 -6.27 -23.58
#